data_AF-A0A8H5RFJ1-F1
#
_entry.id   AF-A0A8H5RFJ1-F1
#
_cell.length_a   1.000
_cell.length_b   1.000
_cell.length_c   1.000
_cell.angle_alpha   90.00
_cell.angle_beta   90.00
_cell.angle_gamma   90.00
#
_symmetry.space_group_name_H-M   'P 1'
#
loop_
_entity.id
_entity.type
_entity.pdbx_description
1 polymer ?
#
loop_
_entity_poly.entity_id
_entity_poly.type
_entity_poly.pdbx_seq_one_letter_code
_entity_poly.pdbx_strand_id
1 'polypeptide(L)'
;MYDLVVVGHGIAGLAAAVSAAEFSPSAQIAVLEHAPEHASGGNSRWSPANMRMPSVNEVLPGFVDDMMAASGSGGDRAYFERLASQAPEALQWLEKQGVQFHAMDYFLKSWPNRIQPIGKGAAIVEALKQSAKSKGVQLVYNCRAQRLHLGKGQAMIEAADGRRIIARSVVLASGGFQGSPDMLRTHLGPGAETLRPISPGTAWNAGDGIQMALANGAKASGDWNGMHSEVIDPRSSQPAPLVLNYPYGVVVNQDGKRPLDAPPYTAFPLAAAIVYTFGGIATDVEARVLGQRGIIPNLYAAGEITGHFYEKAPNAVAVMRALVFGRIAGLHAISSHQTERSVPLG
;
A
#
# COMPACT_ATOMS: atom_id res chain seq x y z
N MET A 1 -2.95 -26.19 -7.83
CA MET A 1 -2.69 -24.98 -8.65
C MET A 1 -3.76 -23.98 -8.29
N TYR A 2 -3.39 -22.73 -8.02
CA TYR A 2 -4.34 -21.64 -7.75
C TYR A 2 -4.70 -20.94 -9.05
N ASP A 3 -5.90 -20.36 -9.12
CA ASP A 3 -6.25 -19.42 -10.17
C ASP A 3 -5.51 -18.09 -9.93
N LEU A 4 -5.50 -17.62 -8.67
CA LEU A 4 -4.81 -16.39 -8.27
C LEU A 4 -4.00 -16.60 -6.99
N VAL A 5 -2.76 -16.14 -6.99
CA VAL A 5 -1.97 -15.92 -5.77
C VAL A 5 -1.71 -14.44 -5.56
N VAL A 6 -2.01 -13.96 -4.36
CA VAL A 6 -1.71 -12.61 -3.91
C VAL A 6 -0.54 -12.66 -2.92
N VAL A 7 0.48 -11.82 -3.12
CA VAL A 7 1.64 -11.73 -2.23
C VAL A 7 1.50 -10.48 -1.36
N GLY A 8 1.14 -10.67 -0.09
CA GLY A 8 0.97 -9.62 0.93
C GLY A 8 -0.46 -9.55 1.48
N HIS A 9 -0.58 -9.51 2.82
CA HIS A 9 -1.85 -9.42 3.55
C HIS A 9 -2.14 -7.98 4.04
N GLY A 10 -1.64 -6.97 3.33
CA GLY A 10 -2.05 -5.57 3.54
C GLY A 10 -3.44 -5.27 2.97
N ILE A 11 -3.87 -4.01 3.03
CA ILE A 11 -5.15 -3.58 2.44
C ILE A 11 -5.23 -3.89 0.94
N ALA A 12 -4.14 -3.65 0.19
CA ALA A 12 -4.13 -3.93 -1.25
C ALA A 12 -4.32 -5.42 -1.57
N GLY A 13 -3.60 -6.29 -0.87
CA GLY A 13 -3.66 -7.72 -1.14
C GLY A 13 -4.97 -8.36 -0.69
N LEU A 14 -5.50 -7.97 0.47
CA LEU A 14 -6.82 -8.43 0.92
C LEU A 14 -7.94 -7.90 0.02
N ALA A 15 -7.87 -6.63 -0.43
CA ALA A 15 -8.83 -6.09 -1.38
C ALA A 15 -8.82 -6.84 -2.72
N ALA A 16 -7.62 -7.20 -3.21
CA ALA A 16 -7.47 -8.02 -4.41
C ALA A 16 -8.08 -9.41 -4.24
N ALA A 17 -7.77 -10.10 -3.15
CA ALA A 17 -8.26 -11.45 -2.90
C ALA A 17 -9.79 -11.50 -2.73
N VAL A 18 -10.36 -10.58 -1.94
CA VAL A 18 -11.81 -10.53 -1.72
C VAL A 18 -12.55 -10.18 -3.01
N SER A 19 -12.07 -9.17 -3.75
CA SER A 19 -12.72 -8.77 -5.02
C SER A 19 -12.67 -9.89 -6.06
N ALA A 20 -11.54 -10.61 -6.15
CA ALA A 20 -11.42 -11.77 -7.03
C ALA A 20 -12.36 -12.91 -6.61
N ALA A 21 -12.48 -13.20 -5.30
CA ALA A 21 -13.36 -14.23 -4.78
C ALA A 21 -14.85 -13.89 -4.97
N GLU A 22 -15.21 -12.62 -4.87
CA GLU A 22 -16.58 -12.14 -5.19
C GLU A 22 -16.90 -12.28 -6.67
N PHE A 23 -15.94 -11.98 -7.54
CA PHE A 23 -16.11 -12.09 -8.98
C PHE A 23 -16.15 -13.54 -9.48
N SER A 24 -15.33 -14.42 -8.91
CA SER A 24 -15.29 -15.85 -9.25
C SER A 24 -15.29 -16.70 -7.98
N PRO A 25 -16.48 -17.01 -7.42
CA PRO A 25 -16.60 -17.78 -6.17
C PRO A 25 -16.02 -19.20 -6.22
N SER A 26 -15.81 -19.75 -7.42
CA SER A 26 -15.19 -21.07 -7.62
C SER A 26 -13.67 -21.03 -7.77
N ALA A 27 -13.07 -19.84 -7.88
CA ALA A 27 -11.64 -19.68 -8.06
C ALA A 27 -10.86 -20.11 -6.81
N GLN A 28 -9.75 -20.82 -7.02
CA GLN A 28 -8.81 -21.15 -5.97
C GLN A 28 -7.86 -19.98 -5.74
N ILE A 29 -8.00 -19.28 -4.61
CA ILE A 29 -7.25 -18.06 -4.31
C ILE A 29 -6.45 -18.24 -3.02
N ALA A 30 -5.17 -17.86 -3.05
CA ALA A 30 -4.32 -17.80 -1.85
C ALA A 30 -3.70 -16.42 -1.65
N VAL A 31 -3.58 -16.00 -0.38
CA VAL A 31 -2.81 -14.83 0.06
C VAL A 31 -1.60 -15.31 0.84
N LEU A 32 -0.40 -15.02 0.34
CA LEU A 32 0.86 -15.34 1.02
C LEU A 32 1.28 -14.16 1.89
N GLU A 33 1.58 -14.40 3.16
CA GLU A 33 2.02 -13.39 4.11
C GLU A 33 3.32 -13.82 4.77
N HIS A 34 4.33 -12.93 4.74
CA HIS A 34 5.62 -13.16 5.37
C HIS A 34 5.47 -13.26 6.89
N ALA A 35 4.73 -12.34 7.50
CA ALA A 35 4.53 -12.30 8.94
C ALA A 35 3.70 -13.49 9.47
N PRO A 36 3.86 -13.87 10.76
CA PRO A 36 2.90 -14.72 11.43
C PRO A 36 1.54 -14.02 11.55
N GLU A 37 0.45 -14.78 11.72
CA GLU A 37 -0.93 -14.25 11.71
C GLU A 37 -1.12 -13.07 12.67
N HIS A 38 -0.61 -13.15 13.89
CA HIS A 38 -0.75 -12.10 14.91
C HIS A 38 -0.02 -10.80 14.54
N ALA A 39 0.99 -10.85 13.67
CA ALA A 39 1.78 -9.71 13.20
C ALA A 39 1.44 -9.27 11.76
N SER A 40 0.51 -9.97 11.10
CA SER A 40 0.07 -9.68 9.73
C SER A 40 -0.67 -8.33 9.59
N GLY A 41 -0.84 -7.88 8.34
CA GLY A 41 -1.49 -6.62 8.00
C GLY A 41 -0.56 -5.50 7.55
N GLY A 42 0.77 -5.73 7.62
CA GLY A 42 1.81 -4.78 7.24
C GLY A 42 1.63 -3.40 7.87
N ASN A 43 2.11 -2.36 7.19
CA ASN A 43 1.85 -0.97 7.59
C ASN A 43 0.37 -0.59 7.59
N SER A 44 -0.44 -1.25 6.76
CA SER A 44 -1.86 -0.91 6.64
C SER A 44 -2.60 -1.04 7.97
N ARG A 45 -2.30 -2.08 8.76
CA ARG A 45 -2.92 -2.31 10.08
C ARG A 45 -2.69 -1.16 11.07
N TRP A 46 -1.55 -0.47 10.96
CA TRP A 46 -1.15 0.60 11.88
C TRP A 46 -1.51 2.00 11.39
N SER A 47 -1.99 2.10 10.16
CA SER A 47 -2.32 3.38 9.53
C SER A 47 -3.55 4.01 10.20
N PRO A 48 -3.57 5.34 10.43
CA PRO A 48 -4.80 6.07 10.68
C PRO A 48 -5.82 5.94 9.54
N ALA A 49 -5.36 5.61 8.33
CA ALA A 49 -6.18 5.40 7.15
C ALA A 49 -7.07 6.60 6.77
N ASN A 50 -6.56 7.82 6.98
CA ASN A 50 -7.21 9.05 6.53
C ASN A 50 -7.34 9.04 5.01
N MET A 51 -8.50 9.45 4.50
CA MET A 51 -8.79 9.46 3.07
C MET A 51 -9.08 10.89 2.61
N ARG A 52 -8.53 11.30 1.47
CA ARG A 52 -8.75 12.63 0.86
C ARG A 52 -10.14 12.73 0.21
N MET A 53 -11.17 12.41 0.99
CA MET A 53 -12.58 12.33 0.63
C MET A 53 -13.42 12.93 1.76
N PRO A 54 -14.42 13.80 1.49
CA PRO A 54 -15.28 14.37 2.52
C PRO A 54 -16.40 13.42 2.96
N SER A 55 -16.74 12.44 2.11
CA SER A 55 -17.67 11.34 2.37
C SER A 55 -17.25 10.12 1.55
N VAL A 56 -17.90 8.97 1.75
CA VAL A 56 -17.63 7.76 0.93
C VAL A 56 -18.03 7.91 -0.54
N ASN A 57 -18.77 8.97 -0.90
CA ASN A 57 -19.39 9.13 -2.21
C ASN A 57 -18.54 9.95 -3.20
N GLU A 58 -17.55 10.71 -2.73
CA GLU A 58 -16.82 11.65 -3.59
C GLU A 58 -15.39 11.88 -3.09
N VAL A 59 -14.51 12.24 -4.00
CA VAL A 59 -13.17 12.74 -3.66
C VAL A 59 -13.20 14.26 -3.44
N LEU A 60 -12.21 14.79 -2.71
CA LEU A 60 -12.13 16.24 -2.55
C LEU A 60 -11.93 16.97 -3.89
N PRO A 61 -12.51 18.16 -4.08
CA PRO A 61 -12.25 18.98 -5.27
C PRO A 61 -10.76 19.24 -5.48
N GLY A 62 -10.33 19.26 -6.74
CA GLY A 62 -8.91 19.47 -7.10
C GLY A 62 -7.99 18.27 -6.82
N PHE A 63 -8.55 17.10 -6.42
CA PHE A 63 -7.75 15.93 -6.05
C PHE A 63 -6.63 15.60 -7.05
N VAL A 64 -6.95 15.47 -8.33
CA VAL A 64 -5.97 15.09 -9.36
C VAL A 64 -4.86 16.13 -9.50
N ASP A 65 -5.23 17.41 -9.53
CA ASP A 65 -4.25 18.50 -9.66
C ASP A 65 -3.36 18.61 -8.42
N ASP A 66 -3.90 18.39 -7.23
CA ASP A 66 -3.13 18.30 -5.99
C ASP A 66 -2.13 17.13 -6.03
N MET A 67 -2.52 15.98 -6.58
CA MET A 67 -1.62 14.82 -6.72
C MET A 67 -0.51 15.08 -7.73
N MET A 68 -0.85 15.70 -8.85
CA MET A 68 0.12 16.10 -9.88
C MET A 68 1.10 17.14 -9.33
N ALA A 69 0.61 18.14 -8.59
CA ALA A 69 1.45 19.16 -7.96
C ALA A 69 2.38 18.56 -6.89
N ALA A 70 1.91 17.57 -6.12
CA ALA A 70 2.75 16.87 -5.15
C ALA A 70 3.81 15.96 -5.81
N SER A 71 3.51 15.43 -7.00
CA SER A 71 4.35 14.46 -7.71
C SER A 71 5.29 15.08 -8.76
N GLY A 72 5.35 16.41 -8.84
CA GLY A 72 6.20 17.12 -9.80
C GLY A 72 6.04 16.63 -11.24
N SER A 73 7.14 16.58 -11.99
CA SER A 73 7.12 16.11 -13.39
C SER A 73 6.98 14.60 -13.55
N GLY A 74 7.08 13.82 -12.47
CA GLY A 74 6.97 12.36 -12.51
C GLY A 74 5.54 11.83 -12.36
N GLY A 75 4.59 12.67 -11.94
CA GLY A 75 3.21 12.26 -11.71
C GLY A 75 2.50 11.69 -12.94
N ASP A 76 1.71 10.64 -12.74
CA ASP A 76 0.85 10.05 -13.77
C ASP A 76 -0.59 10.54 -13.57
N ARG A 77 -1.02 11.48 -14.42
CA ARG A 77 -2.37 12.04 -14.38
C ARG A 77 -3.44 10.97 -14.59
N ALA A 78 -3.25 10.04 -15.54
CA ALA A 78 -4.23 8.99 -15.82
C ALA A 78 -4.39 8.05 -14.62
N TYR A 79 -3.30 7.76 -13.91
CA TYR A 79 -3.33 7.01 -12.66
C TYR A 79 -4.17 7.71 -11.58
N PHE A 80 -3.97 9.02 -11.38
CA PHE A 80 -4.72 9.76 -10.37
C PHE A 80 -6.19 10.01 -10.76
N GLU A 81 -6.50 10.14 -12.05
CA GLU A 81 -7.88 10.18 -12.56
C GLU A 81 -8.59 8.85 -12.36
N ARG A 82 -7.90 7.73 -12.62
CA ARG A 82 -8.43 6.40 -12.32
C ARG A 82 -8.66 6.23 -10.83
N LEU A 83 -7.72 6.66 -9.99
CA LEU A 83 -7.87 6.61 -8.54
C LEU A 83 -9.09 7.42 -8.07
N ALA A 84 -9.23 8.66 -8.56
CA ALA A 84 -10.32 9.56 -8.19
C ALA A 84 -11.68 9.00 -8.59
N SER A 85 -11.80 8.50 -9.82
CA SER A 85 -13.07 7.96 -10.34
C SER A 85 -13.51 6.67 -9.66
N GLN A 86 -12.57 5.83 -9.21
CA GLN A 86 -12.86 4.53 -8.61
C GLN A 86 -12.95 4.56 -7.07
N ALA A 87 -12.47 5.62 -6.43
CA ALA A 87 -12.46 5.72 -4.97
C ALA A 87 -13.85 5.62 -4.32
N PRO A 88 -14.91 6.32 -4.80
CA PRO A 88 -16.24 6.20 -4.21
C PRO A 88 -16.77 4.78 -4.18
N GLU A 89 -16.71 4.08 -5.32
CA GLU A 89 -17.18 2.70 -5.43
C GLU A 89 -16.37 1.76 -4.50
N ALA A 90 -15.06 1.96 -4.39
CA ALA A 90 -14.21 1.17 -3.53
C ALA A 90 -14.51 1.39 -2.03
N LEU A 91 -14.84 2.60 -1.62
CA LEU A 91 -15.19 2.90 -0.23
C LEU A 91 -16.59 2.39 0.12
N GLN A 92 -17.58 2.58 -0.75
CA GLN A 92 -18.92 2.00 -0.58
C GLN A 92 -18.87 0.47 -0.55
N TRP A 93 -18.00 -0.14 -1.37
CA TRP A 93 -17.72 -1.57 -1.28
C TRP A 93 -17.13 -1.93 0.08
N LEU A 94 -16.21 -1.13 0.61
CA LEU A 94 -15.61 -1.38 1.92
C LEU A 94 -16.62 -1.25 3.08
N GLU A 95 -17.62 -0.38 2.96
CA GLU A 95 -18.75 -0.34 3.92
C GLU A 95 -19.53 -1.66 3.93
N LYS A 96 -19.75 -2.27 2.76
CA LYS A 96 -20.38 -3.60 2.66
C LYS A 96 -19.52 -4.72 3.27
N GLN A 97 -18.21 -4.50 3.39
CA GLN A 97 -17.31 -5.41 4.12
C GLN A 97 -17.36 -5.20 5.64
N GLY A 98 -18.13 -4.21 6.13
CA GLY A 98 -18.33 -3.95 7.56
C GLY A 98 -17.48 -2.80 8.12
N VAL A 99 -16.82 -2.01 7.28
CA VAL A 99 -16.05 -0.84 7.74
C VAL A 99 -16.95 0.39 7.81
N GLN A 100 -16.94 1.09 8.93
CA GLN A 100 -17.66 2.35 9.09
C GLN A 100 -16.69 3.53 9.02
N PHE A 101 -17.17 4.69 8.57
CA PHE A 101 -16.39 5.91 8.46
C PHE A 101 -16.97 7.03 9.30
N HIS A 102 -16.11 7.93 9.77
CA HIS A 102 -16.51 9.17 10.41
C HIS A 102 -15.74 10.36 9.83
N ALA A 103 -16.30 11.55 9.95
CA ALA A 103 -15.61 12.79 9.60
C ALA A 103 -14.49 13.08 10.62
N MET A 104 -13.38 13.60 10.11
CA MET A 104 -12.23 14.06 10.90
C MET A 104 -12.39 15.55 11.25
N ASP A 105 -13.10 15.83 12.33
CA ASP A 105 -13.38 17.17 12.83
C ASP A 105 -12.36 17.66 13.88
N TYR A 106 -11.48 16.80 14.35
CA TYR A 106 -10.53 17.08 15.45
C TYR A 106 -9.21 17.77 15.05
N PHE A 107 -9.01 18.09 13.76
CA PHE A 107 -7.86 18.85 13.28
C PHE A 107 -8.20 20.33 13.12
N LEU A 108 -7.35 21.21 13.65
CA LEU A 108 -7.26 22.61 13.19
C LEU A 108 -6.63 22.61 11.80
N LYS A 109 -7.41 22.98 10.78
CA LYS A 109 -7.03 22.78 9.38
C LYS A 109 -7.55 23.89 8.47
N SER A 110 -6.76 24.24 7.46
CA SER A 110 -7.16 25.11 6.35
C SER A 110 -7.72 24.36 5.14
N TRP A 111 -7.76 23.02 5.21
CA TRP A 111 -8.28 22.14 4.16
C TRP A 111 -9.63 21.54 4.53
N PRO A 112 -10.42 21.06 3.54
CA PRO A 112 -11.73 20.46 3.79
C PRO A 112 -11.70 19.26 4.74
N ASN A 113 -12.86 18.95 5.32
CA ASN A 113 -13.06 17.74 6.11
C ASN A 113 -12.74 16.49 5.28
N ARG A 114 -12.16 15.51 5.96
CA ARG A 114 -11.79 14.19 5.42
C ARG A 114 -12.47 13.11 6.24
N ILE A 115 -12.64 11.93 5.66
CA ILE A 115 -13.11 10.75 6.41
C ILE A 115 -11.97 9.86 6.86
N GLN A 116 -12.26 9.11 7.92
CA GLN A 116 -11.40 8.10 8.53
C GLN A 116 -12.25 6.88 8.92
N PRO A 117 -11.76 5.64 8.74
CA PRO A 117 -12.47 4.47 9.23
C PRO A 117 -12.46 4.43 10.76
N ILE A 118 -13.61 4.11 11.36
CA ILE A 118 -13.72 3.79 12.79
C ILE A 118 -12.86 2.54 13.05
N GLY A 119 -11.92 2.63 13.99
CA GLY A 119 -10.92 1.57 14.23
C GLY A 119 -9.72 1.60 13.26
N LYS A 120 -9.59 2.65 12.46
CA LYS A 120 -8.41 2.95 11.63
C LYS A 120 -8.09 1.82 10.63
N GLY A 121 -6.85 1.72 10.16
CA GLY A 121 -6.43 0.69 9.21
C GLY A 121 -6.58 -0.75 9.74
N ALA A 122 -6.52 -0.96 11.06
CA ALA A 122 -6.76 -2.26 11.68
C ALA A 122 -8.18 -2.78 11.40
N ALA A 123 -9.19 -1.91 11.47
CA ALA A 123 -10.57 -2.29 11.16
C ALA A 123 -10.74 -2.72 9.70
N ILE A 124 -10.07 -2.02 8.76
CA ILE A 124 -10.07 -2.41 7.34
C ILE A 124 -9.44 -3.78 7.14
N VAL A 125 -8.25 -3.99 7.71
CA VAL A 125 -7.52 -5.27 7.57
C VAL A 125 -8.34 -6.42 8.16
N GLU A 126 -8.95 -6.24 9.34
CA GLU A 126 -9.75 -7.29 9.97
C GLU A 126 -11.04 -7.58 9.18
N ALA A 127 -11.77 -6.56 8.74
CA ALA A 127 -12.97 -6.72 7.93
C ALA A 127 -12.68 -7.51 6.64
N LEU A 128 -11.63 -7.12 5.91
CA LEU A 128 -11.24 -7.81 4.68
C LEU A 128 -10.68 -9.22 4.93
N LYS A 129 -9.96 -9.43 6.04
CA LYS A 129 -9.49 -10.76 6.46
C LYS A 129 -10.67 -11.70 6.72
N GLN A 130 -11.67 -11.26 7.47
CA GLN A 130 -12.87 -12.06 7.75
C GLN A 130 -13.65 -12.34 6.46
N SER A 131 -13.78 -11.34 5.60
CA SER A 131 -14.40 -11.48 4.28
C SER A 131 -13.67 -12.46 3.36
N ALA A 132 -12.34 -12.45 3.36
CA ALA A 132 -11.53 -13.40 2.61
C ALA A 132 -11.74 -14.83 3.12
N LYS A 133 -11.70 -15.02 4.45
CA LYS A 133 -11.94 -16.34 5.08
C LYS A 133 -13.34 -16.88 4.76
N SER A 134 -14.38 -16.04 4.85
CA SER A 134 -15.77 -16.47 4.57
C SER A 134 -16.01 -16.84 3.11
N LYS A 135 -15.16 -16.35 2.19
CA LYS A 135 -15.20 -16.66 0.76
C LYS A 135 -14.23 -17.76 0.33
N GLY A 136 -13.63 -18.49 1.29
CA GLY A 136 -12.75 -19.62 1.00
C GLY A 136 -11.35 -19.25 0.51
N VAL A 137 -10.93 -17.98 0.64
CA VAL A 137 -9.55 -17.57 0.34
C VAL A 137 -8.60 -18.21 1.35
N GLN A 138 -7.56 -18.87 0.86
CA GLN A 138 -6.54 -19.46 1.73
C GLN A 138 -5.53 -18.41 2.18
N LEU A 139 -5.45 -18.16 3.48
CA LEU A 139 -4.44 -17.26 4.06
C LEU A 139 -3.23 -18.09 4.53
N VAL A 140 -2.07 -17.87 3.92
CA VAL A 140 -0.85 -18.65 4.16
C VAL A 140 0.19 -17.75 4.83
N TYR A 141 0.23 -17.79 6.17
CA TYR A 141 1.18 -17.05 7.00
C TYR A 141 2.55 -17.71 7.05
N ASN A 142 3.55 -16.99 7.60
CA ASN A 142 4.94 -17.42 7.65
C ASN A 142 5.49 -17.85 6.28
N CYS A 143 5.05 -17.18 5.22
CA CYS A 143 5.32 -17.52 3.83
C CYS A 143 5.95 -16.33 3.12
N ARG A 144 7.26 -16.15 3.31
CA ARG A 144 8.04 -15.12 2.62
C ARG A 144 8.29 -15.54 1.17
N ALA A 145 7.55 -14.99 0.22
CA ALA A 145 7.81 -15.18 -1.21
C ALA A 145 9.13 -14.49 -1.61
N GLN A 146 10.05 -15.20 -2.26
CA GLN A 146 11.38 -14.69 -2.59
C GLN A 146 11.73 -14.78 -4.07
N ARG A 147 11.16 -15.75 -4.81
CA ARG A 147 11.37 -15.86 -6.26
C ARG A 147 10.05 -16.00 -6.96
N LEU A 148 9.96 -15.36 -8.12
CA LEU A 148 8.86 -15.47 -9.06
C LEU A 148 9.43 -16.02 -10.37
N HIS A 149 8.80 -17.05 -10.90
CA HIS A 149 9.10 -17.60 -12.21
C HIS A 149 7.86 -17.51 -13.08
N LEU A 150 7.95 -16.75 -14.18
CA LEU A 150 6.87 -16.61 -15.14
C LEU A 150 7.05 -17.58 -16.30
N GLY A 151 6.03 -18.39 -16.57
CA GLY A 151 5.95 -19.32 -17.71
C GLY A 151 4.77 -18.99 -18.63
N LYS A 152 4.57 -19.79 -19.68
CA LYS A 152 3.40 -19.67 -20.56
C LYS A 152 2.14 -20.08 -19.81
N GLY A 153 1.27 -19.13 -19.46
CA GLY A 153 -0.02 -19.38 -18.81
C GLY A 153 0.04 -19.78 -17.34
N GLN A 154 1.23 -19.74 -16.71
CA GLN A 154 1.39 -20.04 -15.29
C GLN A 154 2.56 -19.27 -14.68
N ALA A 155 2.46 -19.01 -13.38
CA ALA A 155 3.50 -18.45 -12.54
C ALA A 155 3.80 -19.41 -11.38
N MET A 156 5.06 -19.45 -10.95
CA MET A 156 5.49 -20.18 -9.75
C MET A 156 6.18 -19.22 -8.80
N ILE A 157 5.71 -19.19 -7.55
CA ILE A 157 6.36 -18.50 -6.45
C ILE A 157 7.13 -19.52 -5.62
N GLU A 158 8.40 -19.24 -5.35
CA GLU A 158 9.22 -19.97 -4.38
C GLU A 158 9.31 -19.16 -3.09
N ALA A 159 8.85 -19.75 -1.98
CA ALA A 159 8.97 -19.18 -0.65
C ALA A 159 10.33 -19.49 -0.02
N ALA A 160 10.73 -18.71 0.98
CA ALA A 160 12.02 -18.83 1.67
C ALA A 160 12.24 -20.19 2.33
N ASP A 161 11.18 -20.90 2.70
CA ASP A 161 11.23 -22.24 3.29
C ASP A 161 11.17 -23.37 2.24
N GLY A 162 11.30 -23.04 0.96
CA GLY A 162 11.32 -23.99 -0.15
C GLY A 162 9.93 -24.39 -0.67
N ARG A 163 8.82 -23.92 -0.07
CA ARG A 163 7.49 -24.15 -0.63
C ARG A 163 7.37 -23.54 -2.03
N ARG A 164 6.77 -24.29 -2.95
CA ARG A 164 6.49 -23.85 -4.33
C ARG A 164 4.98 -23.71 -4.51
N ILE A 165 4.54 -22.52 -4.88
CA ILE A 165 3.14 -22.18 -5.06
C ILE A 165 2.92 -21.85 -6.55
N ILE A 166 2.06 -22.62 -7.21
CA ILE A 166 1.78 -22.44 -8.65
C ILE A 166 0.42 -21.77 -8.81
N ALA A 167 0.38 -20.71 -9.62
CA ALA A 167 -0.82 -19.93 -9.93
C ALA A 167 -0.94 -19.64 -11.42
N ARG A 168 -2.15 -19.33 -11.90
CA ARG A 168 -2.31 -18.79 -13.26
C ARG A 168 -1.92 -17.31 -13.33
N SER A 169 -2.36 -16.53 -12.34
CA SER A 169 -2.03 -15.11 -12.16
C SER A 169 -1.45 -14.81 -10.79
N VAL A 170 -0.64 -13.76 -10.71
CA VAL A 170 -0.04 -13.25 -9.47
C VAL A 170 -0.34 -11.76 -9.29
N VAL A 171 -0.80 -11.37 -8.10
CA VAL A 171 -0.88 -9.97 -7.65
C VAL A 171 0.19 -9.73 -6.59
N LEU A 172 1.13 -8.84 -6.86
CA LEU A 172 2.12 -8.39 -5.89
C LEU A 172 1.57 -7.20 -5.08
N ALA A 173 1.43 -7.37 -3.77
CA ALA A 173 0.87 -6.38 -2.85
C ALA A 173 1.67 -6.31 -1.53
N SER A 174 3.00 -6.45 -1.65
CA SER A 174 3.93 -6.74 -0.55
C SER A 174 4.53 -5.53 0.17
N GLY A 175 3.97 -4.33 -0.01
CA GLY A 175 4.54 -3.11 0.56
C GLY A 175 5.77 -2.59 -0.20
N GLY A 176 6.45 -1.59 0.38
CA GLY A 176 7.69 -1.03 -0.11
C GLY A 176 8.95 -1.76 0.41
N PHE A 177 10.04 -1.02 0.56
CA PHE A 177 11.34 -1.55 1.02
C PHE A 177 11.88 -0.90 2.30
N GLN A 178 11.09 -0.10 3.00
CA GLN A 178 11.47 0.59 4.24
C GLN A 178 11.80 -0.33 5.42
N GLY A 179 11.47 -1.62 5.33
CA GLY A 179 11.88 -2.65 6.30
C GLY A 179 13.26 -3.24 6.00
N SER A 180 13.91 -2.86 4.89
CA SER A 180 15.20 -3.41 4.45
C SER A 180 16.34 -2.41 4.67
N PRO A 181 17.21 -2.62 5.68
CA PRO A 181 18.40 -1.79 5.90
C PRO A 181 19.28 -1.64 4.66
N ASP A 182 19.45 -2.71 3.89
CA ASP A 182 20.30 -2.72 2.70
C ASP A 182 19.72 -1.87 1.56
N MET A 183 18.41 -1.99 1.32
CA MET A 183 17.74 -1.17 0.31
C MET A 183 17.65 0.30 0.74
N LEU A 184 17.44 0.57 2.03
CA LEU A 184 17.49 1.92 2.59
C LEU A 184 18.86 2.56 2.37
N ARG A 185 19.94 1.88 2.75
CA ARG A 185 21.32 2.36 2.52
C ARG A 185 21.58 2.60 1.04
N THR A 186 21.17 1.66 0.19
CA THR A 186 21.41 1.70 -1.26
C THR A 186 20.69 2.87 -1.94
N HIS A 187 19.43 3.10 -1.60
CA HIS A 187 18.58 4.02 -2.35
C HIS A 187 18.37 5.38 -1.67
N LEU A 188 18.37 5.44 -0.33
CA LEU A 188 18.20 6.68 0.43
C LEU A 188 19.54 7.24 0.98
N GLY A 189 20.63 6.47 0.84
CA GLY A 189 21.99 6.87 1.22
C GLY A 189 22.45 6.37 2.59
N PRO A 190 23.75 6.50 2.91
CA PRO A 190 24.31 6.04 4.17
C PRO A 190 23.64 6.70 5.39
N GLY A 191 23.29 5.90 6.39
CA GLY A 191 22.60 6.35 7.60
C GLY A 191 21.08 6.22 7.51
N ALA A 192 20.51 6.03 6.32
CA ALA A 192 19.07 5.79 6.19
C ALA A 192 18.63 4.48 6.87
N GLU A 193 19.52 3.50 6.98
CA GLU A 193 19.27 2.26 7.72
C GLU A 193 19.03 2.46 9.23
N THR A 194 19.39 3.63 9.78
CA THR A 194 19.15 3.96 11.20
C THR A 194 17.81 4.66 11.41
N LEU A 195 17.04 4.92 10.36
CA LEU A 195 15.71 5.52 10.48
C LEU A 195 14.79 4.60 11.25
N ARG A 196 14.10 5.16 12.24
CA ARG A 196 13.14 4.41 13.06
C ARG A 196 11.91 4.05 12.21
N PRO A 197 11.47 2.79 12.19
CA PRO A 197 10.20 2.44 11.56
C PRO A 197 9.01 3.05 12.32
N ILE A 198 7.99 3.52 11.59
CA ILE A 198 6.78 4.11 12.21
C ILE A 198 5.94 3.08 13.00
N SER A 199 6.00 1.81 12.61
CA SER A 199 5.20 0.75 13.21
C SER A 199 5.88 -0.62 13.16
N PRO A 200 5.47 -1.59 13.99
CA PRO A 200 5.96 -2.96 13.90
C PRO A 200 5.73 -3.60 12.52
N GLY A 201 4.63 -3.25 11.84
CA GLY A 201 4.30 -3.77 10.51
C GLY A 201 5.32 -3.40 9.44
N THR A 202 6.07 -2.32 9.65
CA THR A 202 7.06 -1.79 8.72
C THR A 202 8.23 -2.74 8.49
N ALA A 203 8.61 -3.52 9.51
CA ALA A 203 9.71 -4.48 9.43
C ALA A 203 9.50 -5.58 8.37
N TRP A 204 8.24 -5.84 7.98
CA TRP A 204 7.90 -6.86 6.99
C TRP A 204 7.96 -6.35 5.54
N ASN A 205 8.08 -5.02 5.33
CA ASN A 205 8.18 -4.40 4.01
C ASN A 205 9.64 -4.42 3.53
N ALA A 206 10.15 -5.62 3.21
CA ALA A 206 11.56 -5.85 2.90
C ALA A 206 11.93 -5.67 1.41
N GLY A 207 10.97 -5.29 0.56
CA GLY A 207 11.20 -5.12 -0.89
C GLY A 207 11.23 -6.40 -1.72
N ASP A 208 10.96 -7.58 -1.14
CA ASP A 208 11.02 -8.87 -1.84
C ASP A 208 10.16 -8.90 -3.10
N GLY A 209 8.92 -8.38 -3.03
CA GLY A 209 8.03 -8.31 -4.19
C GLY A 209 8.53 -7.40 -5.31
N ILE A 210 9.18 -6.28 -4.95
CA ILE A 210 9.81 -5.37 -5.92
C ILE A 210 10.94 -6.10 -6.63
N GLN A 211 11.82 -6.77 -5.87
CA GLN A 211 12.93 -7.53 -6.43
C GLN A 211 12.46 -8.68 -7.33
N MET A 212 11.44 -9.44 -6.90
CA MET A 212 10.83 -10.50 -7.71
C MET A 212 10.31 -9.98 -9.06
N ALA A 213 9.63 -8.83 -9.05
CA ALA A 213 9.11 -8.22 -10.27
C ALA A 213 10.24 -7.73 -11.20
N LEU A 214 11.23 -7.00 -10.65
CA LEU A 214 12.37 -6.49 -11.43
C LEU A 214 13.18 -7.63 -12.05
N ALA A 215 13.41 -8.72 -11.32
CA ALA A 215 14.08 -9.91 -11.83
C ALA A 215 13.32 -10.58 -13.00
N ASN A 216 12.02 -10.34 -13.11
CA ASN A 216 11.17 -10.82 -14.22
C ASN A 216 10.94 -9.75 -15.30
N GLY A 217 11.76 -8.69 -15.32
CA GLY A 217 11.75 -7.66 -16.37
C GLY A 217 10.73 -6.55 -16.18
N ALA A 218 10.16 -6.40 -14.98
CA ALA A 218 9.34 -5.23 -14.64
C ALA A 218 10.16 -3.95 -14.72
N LYS A 219 9.53 -2.87 -15.16
CA LYS A 219 10.10 -1.54 -15.20
C LYS A 219 10.03 -0.91 -13.80
N ALA A 220 11.11 -0.29 -13.36
CA ALA A 220 11.13 0.52 -12.15
C ALA A 220 10.35 1.84 -12.34
N SER A 221 9.74 2.35 -11.28
CA SER A 221 8.97 3.60 -11.28
C SER A 221 9.04 4.27 -9.90
N GLY A 222 8.64 5.55 -9.82
CA GLY A 222 8.66 6.34 -8.59
C GLY A 222 10.07 6.80 -8.22
N ASP A 223 10.16 7.67 -7.21
CA ASP A 223 11.44 8.14 -6.70
C ASP A 223 12.08 7.11 -5.78
N TRP A 224 13.14 6.46 -6.26
CA TRP A 224 13.86 5.46 -5.48
C TRP A 224 14.60 6.06 -4.28
N ASN A 225 14.98 7.34 -4.36
CA ASN A 225 15.52 8.11 -3.24
C ASN A 225 14.44 8.85 -2.42
N GLY A 226 13.16 8.58 -2.69
CA GLY A 226 12.02 9.23 -2.04
C GLY A 226 11.40 8.36 -0.94
N MET A 227 11.02 9.01 0.17
CA MET A 227 10.27 8.37 1.26
C MET A 227 9.30 9.35 1.92
N HIS A 228 8.27 8.80 2.57
CA HIS A 228 7.45 9.51 3.54
C HIS A 228 7.98 9.22 4.94
N SER A 229 8.22 10.28 5.71
CA SER A 229 8.58 10.20 7.13
C SER A 229 7.66 11.09 7.95
N GLU A 230 7.37 10.65 9.16
CA GLU A 230 6.52 11.37 10.10
C GLU A 230 7.32 11.81 11.31
N VAL A 231 6.92 12.96 11.88
CA VAL A 231 7.47 13.44 13.14
C VAL A 231 6.79 12.70 14.29
N ILE A 232 7.60 12.12 15.18
CA ILE A 232 7.12 11.32 16.30
C ILE A 232 7.72 11.77 17.62
N ASP A 233 7.07 11.41 18.73
CA ASP A 233 7.65 11.46 20.06
C ASP A 233 8.52 10.21 20.27
N PRO A 234 9.86 10.34 20.33
CA PRO A 234 10.75 9.19 20.43
C PRO A 234 10.61 8.45 21.76
N ARG A 235 10.07 9.10 22.81
CA ARG A 235 9.89 8.51 24.14
C ARG A 235 8.73 7.52 24.18
N SER A 236 7.81 7.59 23.21
CA SER A 236 6.66 6.70 23.16
C SER A 236 7.05 5.32 22.67
N SER A 237 6.56 4.30 23.37
CA SER A 237 6.58 2.90 22.94
C SER A 237 5.40 2.53 22.04
N GLN A 238 4.44 3.44 21.85
CA GLN A 238 3.26 3.18 21.03
C GLN A 238 3.60 3.25 19.53
N PRO A 239 3.01 2.38 18.70
CA PRO A 239 3.09 2.48 17.24
C PRO A 239 2.48 3.79 16.73
N ALA A 240 3.07 4.36 15.67
CA ALA A 240 2.69 5.65 15.09
C ALA A 240 2.45 6.77 16.14
N PRO A 241 3.43 7.09 17.01
CA PRO A 241 3.27 8.12 18.05
C PRO A 241 3.49 9.51 17.45
N LEU A 242 2.63 9.86 16.49
CA LEU A 242 2.71 11.06 15.68
C LEU A 242 2.58 12.32 16.54
N VAL A 243 3.51 13.26 16.33
CA VAL A 243 3.40 14.61 16.86
C VAL A 243 2.91 15.50 15.74
N LEU A 244 1.61 15.79 15.77
CA LEU A 244 0.96 16.72 14.87
C LEU A 244 1.32 18.14 15.30
N ASN A 245 2.53 18.57 14.94
CA ASN A 245 3.12 19.86 15.32
C ASN A 245 2.48 21.05 14.58
N TYR A 246 1.87 20.82 13.41
CA TYR A 246 1.34 21.84 12.50
C TYR A 246 0.30 22.82 13.08
N PRO A 247 -0.58 22.42 14.03
CA PRO A 247 -1.57 23.34 14.60
C PRO A 247 -1.20 24.02 15.93
N TYR A 248 -0.24 23.49 16.71
CA TYR A 248 -0.07 23.91 18.12
C TYR A 248 1.37 24.13 18.58
N GLY A 249 2.36 24.05 17.69
CA GLY A 249 3.76 24.15 18.11
C GLY A 249 4.71 24.71 17.07
N VAL A 250 5.95 24.91 17.52
CA VAL A 250 7.08 25.28 16.67
C VAL A 250 8.13 24.17 16.76
N VAL A 251 8.76 23.84 15.63
CA VAL A 251 9.94 22.99 15.62
C VAL A 251 11.16 23.89 15.73
N VAL A 252 12.02 23.62 16.71
CA VAL A 252 13.31 24.26 16.89
C VAL A 252 14.40 23.19 16.81
N ASN A 253 15.55 23.54 16.25
CA ASN A 253 16.71 22.66 16.26
C ASN A 253 17.36 22.64 17.67
N GLN A 254 18.40 21.82 17.85
CA GLN A 254 19.10 21.69 19.14
C GLN A 254 19.71 23.01 19.64
N ASP A 255 19.99 23.96 18.75
CA ASP A 255 20.52 25.28 19.11
C ASP A 255 19.45 26.22 19.69
N GLY A 256 18.16 25.88 19.56
CA GLY A 256 17.06 26.56 20.25
C GLY A 256 16.89 28.04 19.91
N LYS A 257 17.44 28.53 18.78
CA LYS A 257 17.46 29.96 18.44
C LYS A 257 16.13 30.43 17.87
N ARG A 258 15.11 30.54 18.71
CA ARG A 258 13.86 31.22 18.37
C ARG A 258 13.33 31.99 19.58
N PRO A 259 13.07 33.30 19.45
CA PRO A 259 12.38 34.05 20.50
C PRO A 259 11.01 33.42 20.78
N LEU A 260 10.70 33.20 22.06
CA LEU A 260 9.40 32.73 22.52
C LEU A 260 8.77 33.86 23.35
N ASP A 261 7.43 34.02 23.26
CA ASP A 261 6.75 35.21 23.78
C ASP A 261 6.65 35.24 25.32
N ALA A 262 5.85 34.34 25.91
CA ALA A 262 5.67 34.27 27.36
C ALA A 262 5.56 32.81 27.88
N PRO A 263 6.19 32.48 29.02
CA PRO A 263 6.11 31.16 29.66
C PRO A 263 4.72 30.89 30.30
N PRO A 264 4.37 29.63 30.65
CA PRO A 264 5.21 28.43 30.63
C PRO A 264 5.30 27.76 29.26
N TYR A 265 6.49 27.30 28.90
CA TYR A 265 6.72 26.48 27.71
C TYR A 265 6.79 24.99 28.07
N THR A 266 6.36 24.14 27.15
CA THR A 266 6.62 22.70 27.21
C THR A 266 7.41 22.27 25.99
N ALA A 267 8.49 21.52 26.19
CA ALA A 267 9.31 20.97 25.12
C ALA A 267 9.18 19.45 25.09
N PHE A 268 9.13 18.91 23.87
CA PHE A 268 9.11 17.48 23.62
C PHE A 268 10.21 17.14 22.61
N PRO A 269 10.99 16.07 22.83
CA PRO A 269 11.91 15.61 21.82
C PRO A 269 11.12 15.14 20.58
N LEU A 270 11.67 15.38 19.40
CA LEU A 270 11.09 14.96 18.13
C LEU A 270 12.10 14.08 17.40
N ALA A 271 11.61 13.03 16.75
CA ALA A 271 12.39 12.20 15.84
C ALA A 271 11.61 11.96 14.54
N ALA A 272 12.32 11.66 13.46
CA ALA A 272 11.71 11.20 12.22
C ALA A 272 11.54 9.68 12.26
N ALA A 273 10.38 9.19 11.83
CA ALA A 273 10.14 7.78 11.60
C ALA A 273 9.71 7.52 10.16
N ILE A 274 10.36 6.56 9.50
CA ILE A 274 10.05 6.20 8.12
C ILE A 274 8.72 5.44 8.06
N VAL A 275 7.87 5.85 7.12
CA VAL A 275 6.54 5.27 6.91
C VAL A 275 6.52 4.38 5.68
N TYR A 276 6.87 4.95 4.51
CA TYR A 276 6.86 4.24 3.23
C TYR A 276 7.84 4.82 2.23
N THR A 277 8.20 4.00 1.24
CA THR A 277 9.10 4.38 0.14
C THR A 277 8.33 4.72 -1.12
N PHE A 278 8.87 5.61 -1.95
CA PHE A 278 8.21 6.04 -3.19
C PHE A 278 8.57 5.15 -4.38
N GLY A 279 9.81 4.65 -4.42
CA GLY A 279 10.29 3.75 -5.46
C GLY A 279 9.63 2.38 -5.44
N GLY A 280 9.36 1.85 -6.63
CA GLY A 280 8.71 0.56 -6.82
C GLY A 280 8.69 0.15 -8.29
N ILE A 281 7.65 -0.59 -8.68
CA ILE A 281 7.45 -1.04 -10.07
C ILE A 281 6.35 -0.27 -10.78
N ALA A 282 6.46 -0.17 -12.10
CA ALA A 282 5.50 0.47 -12.97
C ALA A 282 4.26 -0.41 -13.19
N THR A 283 3.08 0.22 -13.12
CA THR A 283 1.80 -0.41 -13.49
C THR A 283 1.01 0.54 -14.38
N ASP A 284 0.11 0.01 -15.20
CA ASP A 284 -0.92 0.84 -15.83
C ASP A 284 -2.13 1.07 -14.90
N VAL A 285 -3.15 1.75 -15.43
CA VAL A 285 -4.41 2.07 -14.72
C VAL A 285 -5.28 0.84 -14.43
N GLU A 286 -4.95 -0.33 -15.01
CA GLU A 286 -5.59 -1.62 -14.73
C GLU A 286 -4.73 -2.50 -13.81
N ALA A 287 -3.76 -1.90 -13.12
CA ALA A 287 -2.84 -2.55 -12.19
C ALA A 287 -1.96 -3.66 -12.81
N ARG A 288 -1.83 -3.72 -14.15
CA ARG A 288 -0.97 -4.67 -14.84
C ARG A 288 0.48 -4.20 -14.75
N VAL A 289 1.41 -5.12 -14.42
CA VAL A 289 2.83 -4.75 -14.32
C VAL A 289 3.40 -4.48 -15.71
N LEU A 290 4.07 -3.34 -15.84
CA LEU A 290 4.72 -2.93 -17.08
C LEU A 290 6.18 -3.39 -17.08
N GLY A 291 6.61 -4.04 -18.17
CA GLY A 291 7.99 -4.34 -18.47
C GLY A 291 8.53 -3.49 -19.62
N GLN A 292 9.77 -3.75 -20.03
CA GLN A 292 10.41 -3.01 -21.13
C GLN A 292 9.71 -3.20 -22.49
N ARG A 293 9.02 -4.33 -22.69
CA ARG A 293 8.37 -4.70 -23.96
C ARG A 293 6.84 -4.59 -23.91
N GLY A 294 6.31 -3.87 -22.93
CA GLY A 294 4.87 -3.78 -22.67
C GLY A 294 4.46 -4.53 -21.41
N ILE A 295 3.20 -4.92 -21.33
CA ILE A 295 2.62 -5.57 -20.15
C ILE A 295 3.25 -6.95 -19.94
N ILE A 296 3.58 -7.27 -18.69
CA ILE A 296 3.98 -8.62 -18.28
C ILE A 296 2.71 -9.45 -18.08
N PRO A 297 2.47 -10.50 -18.88
CA PRO A 297 1.25 -11.28 -18.79
C PRO A 297 1.06 -11.90 -17.40
N ASN A 298 -0.18 -11.90 -16.92
CA ASN A 298 -0.62 -12.53 -15.67
C ASN A 298 0.08 -12.02 -14.40
N LEU A 299 0.75 -10.86 -14.48
CA LEU A 299 1.40 -10.20 -13.34
C LEU A 299 0.79 -8.82 -13.10
N TYR A 300 0.32 -8.62 -11.87
CA TYR A 300 -0.35 -7.42 -11.42
C TYR A 300 0.30 -6.91 -10.14
N ALA A 301 0.14 -5.63 -9.82
CA ALA A 301 0.65 -5.07 -8.58
C ALA A 301 -0.20 -3.92 -8.04
N ALA A 302 -0.29 -3.83 -6.72
CA ALA A 302 -1.09 -2.80 -6.06
C ALA A 302 -0.54 -2.41 -4.68
N GLY A 303 -0.80 -1.18 -4.26
CA GLY A 303 -0.39 -0.66 -2.96
C GLY A 303 0.94 0.09 -3.01
N GLU A 304 1.77 -0.07 -1.98
CA GLU A 304 3.04 0.67 -1.84
C GLU A 304 4.13 0.19 -2.81
N ILE A 305 4.06 -1.08 -3.22
CA ILE A 305 4.99 -1.69 -4.18
C ILE A 305 5.04 -0.96 -5.53
N THR A 306 3.99 -0.20 -5.86
CA THR A 306 3.90 0.53 -7.13
C THR A 306 4.47 1.94 -7.00
N GLY A 307 5.37 2.28 -7.91
CA GLY A 307 6.14 3.52 -7.88
C GLY A 307 5.37 4.69 -8.51
N HIS A 308 4.44 5.27 -7.77
CA HIS A 308 3.56 6.36 -8.26
C HIS A 308 3.75 7.71 -7.56
N PHE A 309 4.68 7.79 -6.60
CA PHE A 309 4.99 9.05 -5.92
C PHE A 309 6.39 9.52 -6.29
N TYR A 310 6.53 10.84 -6.36
CA TYR A 310 7.72 11.58 -6.75
C TYR A 310 7.77 12.86 -5.92
N GLU A 311 8.96 13.36 -5.59
CA GLU A 311 9.26 14.55 -4.79
C GLU A 311 8.65 14.58 -3.38
N LYS A 312 7.31 14.62 -3.28
CA LYS A 312 6.57 14.74 -2.03
C LYS A 312 5.47 13.69 -1.94
N ALA A 313 5.30 13.15 -0.75
CA ALA A 313 4.19 12.27 -0.41
C ALA A 313 2.85 13.04 -0.45
N PRO A 314 1.88 12.64 -1.29
CA PRO A 314 0.55 13.23 -1.22
C PRO A 314 -0.19 12.77 0.05
N ASN A 315 -0.66 13.75 0.82
CA ASN A 315 -1.35 13.49 2.10
C ASN A 315 -2.67 12.73 1.92
N ALA A 316 -2.89 11.71 2.77
CA ALA A 316 -4.14 10.95 2.89
C ALA A 316 -4.58 10.20 1.61
N VAL A 317 -3.62 9.66 0.85
CA VAL A 317 -3.90 8.96 -0.43
C VAL A 317 -3.45 7.50 -0.44
N ALA A 318 -2.42 7.12 0.32
CA ALA A 318 -1.81 5.78 0.23
C ALA A 318 -2.78 4.63 0.49
N VAL A 319 -3.68 4.73 1.48
CA VAL A 319 -4.66 3.68 1.78
C VAL A 319 -5.74 3.60 0.71
N MET A 320 -6.23 4.75 0.23
CA MET A 320 -7.20 4.81 -0.86
C MET A 320 -6.64 4.16 -2.13
N ARG A 321 -5.36 4.44 -2.44
CA ARG A 321 -4.62 3.81 -3.54
C ARG A 321 -4.51 2.30 -3.38
N ALA A 322 -4.13 1.84 -2.18
CA ALA A 322 -4.03 0.42 -1.88
C ALA A 322 -5.37 -0.30 -2.07
N LEU A 323 -6.46 0.27 -1.56
CA LEU A 323 -7.81 -0.28 -1.68
C LEU A 323 -8.26 -0.33 -3.15
N VAL A 324 -8.26 0.81 -3.84
CA VAL A 324 -8.75 0.93 -5.22
C VAL A 324 -7.99 0.03 -6.18
N PHE A 325 -6.66 0.14 -6.22
CA PHE A 325 -5.88 -0.67 -7.15
C PHE A 325 -5.75 -2.12 -6.69
N GLY A 326 -5.91 -2.41 -5.40
CA GLY A 326 -6.08 -3.78 -4.92
C GLY A 326 -7.31 -4.45 -5.53
N ARG A 327 -8.48 -3.79 -5.45
CA ARG A 327 -9.72 -4.26 -6.09
C ARG A 327 -9.54 -4.46 -7.60
N ILE A 328 -9.00 -3.44 -8.29
CA ILE A 328 -8.75 -3.50 -9.74
C ILE A 328 -7.84 -4.70 -10.08
N ALA A 329 -6.71 -4.86 -9.39
CA ALA A 329 -5.77 -5.95 -9.63
C ALA A 329 -6.42 -7.32 -9.45
N GLY A 330 -7.22 -7.51 -8.39
CA GLY A 330 -7.95 -8.76 -8.16
C GLY A 330 -8.94 -9.10 -9.27
N LEU A 331 -9.77 -8.13 -9.68
CA LEU A 331 -10.76 -8.30 -10.75
C LEU A 331 -10.10 -8.59 -12.10
N HIS A 332 -9.04 -7.85 -12.43
CA HIS A 332 -8.33 -8.01 -13.71
C HIS A 332 -7.54 -9.32 -13.78
N ALA A 333 -6.96 -9.75 -12.66
CA ALA A 333 -6.21 -11.00 -12.58
C ALA A 333 -7.13 -12.20 -12.84
N ILE A 334 -8.33 -12.21 -12.27
CA ILE A 334 -9.25 -13.34 -12.40
C ILE A 334 -10.04 -13.33 -13.72
N SER A 335 -10.40 -12.15 -14.24
CA SER A 335 -11.19 -12.02 -15.48
C SER A 335 -10.43 -12.49 -16.72
N SER A 336 -9.10 -12.30 -16.75
CA SER A 336 -8.22 -12.77 -17.82
C SER A 336 -8.35 -14.29 -18.08
N HIS A 337 -8.67 -15.08 -17.05
CA HIS A 337 -8.85 -16.53 -17.17
C HIS A 337 -10.15 -16.93 -17.86
N GLN A 338 -11.18 -16.08 -17.85
CA GLN A 338 -12.44 -16.37 -18.52
C GLN A 338 -12.32 -16.16 -20.03
N THR A 339 -11.57 -15.15 -20.46
CA THR A 339 -11.33 -14.83 -21.87
C THR A 339 -10.53 -15.94 -22.57
N GLU A 340 -9.59 -16.56 -21.87
CA GLU A 340 -8.83 -17.72 -22.39
C GLU A 340 -9.67 -19.00 -22.51
N ARG A 341 -10.68 -19.20 -21.65
CA ARG A 341 -11.58 -20.38 -21.73
C ARG A 341 -12.62 -20.28 -22.85
N SER A 342 -12.86 -19.08 -23.38
CA SER A 342 -13.86 -18.83 -24.43
C SER A 342 -13.36 -18.96 -25.87
N VAL A 343 -12.06 -19.23 -26.09
CA VAL A 343 -11.53 -19.52 -27.44
C VAL A 343 -11.68 -21.01 -27.71
N PRO A 344 -12.53 -21.45 -28.68
CA PRO A 344 -12.62 -22.85 -29.05
C PRO A 344 -11.25 -23.30 -29.57
N LEU A 345 -10.79 -24.48 -29.12
CA LEU A 345 -9.71 -25.20 -29.78
C LEU A 345 -10.21 -25.58 -31.18
N GLY A 346 -9.84 -24.79 -32.18
CA GLY A 346 -10.01 -25.12 -33.60
C GLY A 346 -8.98 -26.12 -34.07
#